data_AF-A0A2G9URE2-F1
#
_entry.id   AF-A0A2G9URE2-F1
#
_cell.length_a   1.000
_cell.length_b   1.000
_cell.length_c   1.000
_cell.angle_alpha   90.00
_cell.angle_beta   90.00
_cell.angle_gamma   90.00
#
_symmetry.space_group_name_H-M   'P 1'
#
loop_
_entity.id
_entity.type
_entity.pdbx_description
1 polymer ?
#
loop_
_entity_poly.entity_id
_entity_poly.type
_entity_poly.pdbx_seq_one_letter_code
_entity_poly.pdbx_strand_id
1 'polypeptide(L)'
;MYLKTLANRVSNATVTAATCRDSDLARFMNNAMVSYIHDMGALSKSILDQIVAYRKPGSWLVHAEVISGRPQGRDWQTTTNGDIFTGRNLYGCFYHDMQTYVLVLRLY
;
A
#
# COMPACT_ATOMS: atom_id res chain seq x y z
N MET A 1 20.46 -24.95 11.85
CA MET A 1 19.63 -24.85 10.62
C MET A 1 18.87 -23.53 10.69
N TYR A 2 19.44 -22.44 10.17
CA TYR A 2 18.79 -21.13 10.18
C TYR A 2 18.09 -20.91 8.84
N LEU A 3 16.76 -20.79 8.86
CA LEU A 3 15.95 -20.43 7.70
C LEU A 3 16.30 -19.00 7.29
N LYS A 4 16.96 -18.85 6.14
CA LYS A 4 17.13 -17.57 5.45
C LYS A 4 15.75 -17.09 5.01
N THR A 5 15.24 -16.04 5.65
CA THR A 5 14.14 -15.25 5.14
C THR A 5 14.58 -14.68 3.79
N LEU A 6 14.03 -15.21 2.69
CA LEU A 6 14.24 -14.66 1.36
C LEU A 6 13.63 -13.26 1.33
N ALA A 7 14.48 -12.27 1.49
CA ALA A 7 14.18 -10.89 1.14
C ALA A 7 13.85 -10.88 -0.37
N ASN A 8 12.56 -10.88 -0.70
CA ASN A 8 12.07 -10.57 -2.05
C ASN A 8 12.39 -9.10 -2.35
N ARG A 9 13.65 -8.84 -2.71
CA ARG A 9 14.06 -7.58 -3.34
C ARG A 9 13.55 -7.59 -4.77
N VAL A 10 12.38 -6.99 -4.96
CA VAL A 10 11.91 -6.59 -6.28
C VAL A 10 12.77 -5.42 -6.75
N SER A 11 13.51 -5.63 -7.83
CA SER A 11 14.33 -4.62 -8.51
C SER A 11 13.55 -3.94 -9.65
N ASN A 12 13.72 -2.62 -9.73
CA ASN A 12 13.26 -1.63 -10.72
C ASN A 12 11.94 -0.88 -10.44
N ALA A 13 12.10 0.45 -10.35
CA ALA A 13 11.19 1.53 -9.93
C ALA A 13 10.92 1.60 -8.41
N THR A 14 11.83 2.28 -7.70
CA THR A 14 11.73 2.65 -6.29
C THR A 14 10.53 3.55 -6.02
N VAL A 15 9.44 2.98 -5.50
CA VAL A 15 8.55 3.66 -4.57
C VAL A 15 8.69 2.91 -3.24
N THR A 16 9.64 3.35 -2.42
CA THR A 16 10.26 2.58 -1.32
C THR A 16 9.54 2.67 0.05
N ALA A 17 8.29 3.14 0.12
CA ALA A 17 7.58 3.27 1.40
C ALA A 17 6.33 2.39 1.55
N ALA A 18 5.97 1.58 0.54
CA ALA A 18 4.80 0.70 0.64
C ALA A 18 5.12 -0.56 1.47
N THR A 19 4.34 -0.79 2.54
CA THR A 19 4.35 -2.03 3.33
C THR A 19 3.19 -2.92 2.88
N CYS A 20 3.49 -3.96 2.11
CA CYS A 20 2.49 -4.90 1.60
C CYS A 20 2.70 -6.32 2.12
N ARG A 21 1.60 -7.09 2.22
CA ARG A 21 1.63 -8.51 2.58
C ARG A 21 2.05 -9.44 1.44
N ASP A 22 1.90 -9.02 0.19
CA ASP A 22 2.37 -9.77 -0.99
C ASP A 22 2.91 -8.86 -2.10
N SER A 23 3.67 -9.48 -3.00
CA SER A 23 4.42 -8.80 -4.06
C SER A 23 3.54 -8.22 -5.17
N ASP A 24 2.35 -8.80 -5.44
CA ASP A 24 1.46 -8.22 -6.45
C ASP A 24 0.85 -6.92 -5.96
N LEU A 25 0.43 -6.87 -4.68
CA LEU A 25 -0.09 -5.63 -4.10
C LEU A 25 0.97 -4.52 -4.13
N ALA A 26 2.24 -4.85 -3.86
CA ALA A 26 3.34 -3.91 -4.00
C ALA A 26 3.47 -3.39 -5.42
N ARG A 27 3.39 -4.28 -6.41
CA ARG A 27 3.42 -3.92 -7.83
C ARG A 27 2.23 -3.03 -8.22
N PHE A 28 1.02 -3.36 -7.80
CA PHE A 28 -0.18 -2.59 -8.13
C PHE A 28 -0.12 -1.18 -7.55
N MET A 29 0.31 -1.07 -6.30
CA MET A 29 0.56 0.21 -5.62
C MET A 29 1.58 1.03 -6.41
N ASN A 30 2.74 0.46 -6.73
CA ASN A 30 3.79 1.18 -7.45
C ASN A 30 3.34 1.66 -8.83
N ASN A 31 2.65 0.81 -9.60
CA ASN A 31 2.11 1.18 -10.92
C ASN A 31 1.13 2.36 -10.84
N ALA A 32 0.23 2.33 -9.85
CA ALA A 32 -0.77 3.37 -9.66
C ALA A 32 -0.13 4.67 -9.16
N MET A 33 0.80 4.61 -8.22
CA MET A 33 1.55 5.76 -7.70
C MET A 33 2.31 6.48 -8.83
N VAL A 34 3.00 5.75 -9.72
CA VAL A 34 3.72 6.37 -10.85
C VAL A 34 2.79 7.16 -11.77
N SER A 35 1.55 6.70 -11.95
CA SER A 35 0.62 7.29 -12.92
C SER A 35 -0.31 8.35 -12.31
N TYR A 36 -0.63 8.22 -11.03
CA TYR A 36 -1.77 8.92 -10.42
C TYR A 36 -1.48 9.53 -9.03
N ILE A 37 -0.21 9.73 -8.64
CA ILE A 37 0.14 10.30 -7.32
C ILE A 37 -0.51 11.67 -7.03
N HIS A 38 -0.99 12.39 -8.05
CA HIS A 38 -1.68 13.68 -7.91
C HIS A 38 -3.21 13.58 -8.07
N ASP A 39 -3.76 12.39 -8.32
CA ASP A 39 -5.20 12.13 -8.46
C ASP A 39 -5.59 10.92 -7.60
N MET A 40 -6.05 11.18 -6.37
CA MET A 40 -6.36 10.11 -5.40
C MET A 40 -7.52 9.22 -5.84
N GLY A 41 -8.45 9.76 -6.62
CA GLY A 41 -9.58 9.01 -7.17
C GLY A 41 -9.10 8.00 -8.21
N ALA A 42 -8.33 8.47 -9.18
CA ALA A 42 -7.72 7.62 -10.20
C ALA A 42 -6.72 6.62 -9.60
N LEU A 43 -5.96 7.03 -8.58
CA LEU A 43 -5.02 6.18 -7.87
C LEU A 43 -5.72 5.02 -7.16
N SER A 44 -6.73 5.32 -6.34
CA SER A 44 -7.51 4.30 -5.63
C SER A 44 -8.17 3.32 -6.60
N LYS A 45 -8.77 3.87 -7.68
CA LYS A 45 -9.43 3.07 -8.72
C LYS A 45 -8.43 2.17 -9.46
N SER A 46 -7.26 2.69 -9.85
CA SER A 46 -6.25 1.92 -10.58
C SER A 46 -5.73 0.72 -9.80
N ILE A 47 -5.55 0.87 -8.48
CA ILE A 47 -5.16 -0.24 -7.60
C ILE A 47 -6.29 -1.28 -7.52
N LEU A 48 -7.53 -0.83 -7.30
CA LEU A 48 -8.69 -1.73 -7.21
C LEU A 48 -8.93 -2.49 -8.53
N ASP A 49 -8.82 -1.81 -9.67
CA ASP A 49 -8.95 -2.42 -10.99
C ASP A 49 -7.90 -3.52 -11.20
N GLN A 50 -6.64 -3.30 -10.78
CA GLN A 50 -5.58 -4.31 -10.87
C GLN A 50 -5.84 -5.51 -9.95
N ILE A 51 -6.33 -5.30 -8.72
CA ILE A 51 -6.74 -6.37 -7.80
C ILE A 51 -7.82 -7.24 -8.43
N VAL A 52 -8.84 -6.61 -9.01
CA VAL A 52 -9.96 -7.28 -9.70
C VAL A 52 -9.46 -8.03 -10.94
N ALA A 53 -8.63 -7.39 -11.77
CA ALA A 53 -8.09 -8.00 -12.99
C ALA A 53 -7.24 -9.25 -12.70
N TYR A 54 -6.45 -9.23 -11.62
CA TYR A 54 -5.67 -10.39 -11.16
C TYR A 54 -6.47 -11.39 -10.32
N ARG A 55 -7.77 -11.18 -10.16
CA ARG A 55 -8.69 -12.07 -9.42
C ARG A 55 -8.19 -12.39 -8.01
N LYS A 56 -7.62 -11.39 -7.32
CA LYS A 56 -7.20 -11.54 -5.93
C LYS A 56 -8.43 -11.92 -5.08
N PRO A 57 -8.31 -12.92 -4.18
CA PRO A 57 -9.46 -13.43 -3.43
C PRO A 57 -9.97 -12.42 -2.40
N GLY A 58 -11.29 -12.48 -2.14
CA GLY A 58 -11.96 -11.67 -1.12
C GLY A 58 -12.47 -10.32 -1.63
N SER A 59 -13.09 -9.57 -0.73
CA SER A 59 -13.54 -8.21 -0.97
C SER A 59 -12.44 -7.22 -0.58
N TRP A 60 -12.21 -6.20 -1.40
CA TRP A 60 -11.12 -5.27 -1.22
C TRP A 60 -11.61 -3.84 -1.07
N LEU A 61 -10.97 -3.09 -0.18
CA LEU A 61 -11.10 -1.65 -0.02
C LEU A 61 -9.78 -1.01 -0.36
N VAL A 62 -9.84 0.05 -1.16
CA VAL A 62 -8.69 0.92 -1.45
C VAL A 62 -9.10 2.35 -1.12
N HIS A 63 -8.28 3.03 -0.34
CA HIS A 63 -8.45 4.43 0.02
C HIS A 63 -7.13 5.17 -0.17
N ALA A 64 -7.15 6.25 -0.95
CA ALA A 64 -6.05 7.19 -1.06
C ALA A 64 -6.51 8.59 -0.68
N GLU A 65 -5.62 9.36 -0.05
CA GLU A 65 -5.90 10.70 0.45
C GLU A 65 -4.66 11.59 0.36
N VAL A 66 -4.85 12.87 0.08
CA VAL A 66 -3.80 13.89 0.20
C VAL A 66 -3.72 14.35 1.66
N ILE A 67 -2.57 14.12 2.28
CA ILE A 67 -2.26 14.46 3.67
C ILE A 67 -1.31 15.66 3.82
N SER A 68 -0.85 16.24 2.70
CA SER A 68 0.00 17.44 2.73
C SER A 68 -0.67 18.58 3.51
N GLY A 69 0.08 19.22 4.41
CA GLY A 69 -0.42 20.35 5.19
C GLY A 69 -1.37 19.98 6.34
N ARG A 70 -1.63 18.68 6.56
CA ARG A 70 -2.36 18.20 7.73
C ARG A 70 -1.39 17.68 8.79
N PRO A 71 -1.53 18.05 10.08
CA PRO A 71 -0.75 17.44 11.17
C PRO A 71 -0.82 15.92 11.16
N GLN A 72 -1.98 15.38 10.76
CA GLN A 72 -2.25 13.95 10.60
C GLN A 72 -1.25 13.25 9.68
N GLY A 73 -0.79 13.87 8.59
CA GLY A 73 0.20 13.27 7.71
C GLY A 73 1.54 13.02 8.42
N ARG A 74 1.91 13.89 9.36
CA ARG A 74 3.11 13.75 10.21
C ARG A 74 2.90 12.72 11.32
N ASP A 75 1.75 12.74 11.97
CA ASP A 75 1.41 11.84 13.08
C ASP A 75 1.17 10.39 12.64
N TRP A 76 0.75 10.20 11.39
CA TRP A 76 0.63 8.88 10.78
C TRP A 76 2.02 8.27 10.52
N GLN A 77 3.05 9.07 10.24
CA GLN A 77 4.41 8.54 10.10
C GLN A 77 4.93 7.90 11.39
N THR A 78 4.55 8.44 12.55
CA THR A 78 5.03 7.99 13.86
C THR A 78 4.21 6.84 14.43
N THR A 79 2.92 6.74 14.08
CA THR A 79 2.00 5.76 14.69
C THR A 79 1.68 4.55 13.79
N THR A 80 1.71 4.69 12.46
CA THR A 80 1.18 3.64 11.54
C THR A 80 2.21 2.79 10.81
N ASN A 81 3.49 3.18 10.78
CA ASN A 81 4.54 2.43 10.08
C ASN A 81 4.79 1.02 10.64
N GLY A 82 4.50 0.80 11.92
CA GLY A 82 4.69 -0.50 12.58
C GLY A 82 3.45 -1.37 12.61
N ASP A 83 2.24 -0.80 12.74
CA ASP A 83 1.16 -1.49 13.47
C ASP A 83 -0.13 -1.79 12.70
N ILE A 84 -0.35 -1.25 11.49
CA ILE A 84 -1.61 -1.51 10.76
C ILE A 84 -1.80 -3.01 10.48
N PHE A 85 -0.70 -3.71 10.17
CA PHE A 85 -0.70 -5.15 9.87
C PHE A 85 0.05 -5.99 10.91
N THR A 86 0.78 -5.40 11.85
CA THR A 86 1.53 -6.17 12.85
C THR A 86 0.60 -6.63 13.97
N GLY A 87 0.66 -7.93 14.32
CA GLY A 87 -0.20 -8.53 15.36
C GLY A 87 -1.68 -8.70 14.98
N ARG A 88 -2.10 -8.31 13.77
CA ARG A 88 -3.48 -8.47 13.26
C ARG A 88 -3.51 -9.41 12.07
N ASN A 89 -4.56 -10.23 11.93
CA ASN A 89 -4.79 -11.09 10.77
C ASN A 89 -5.25 -10.33 9.50
N LEU A 90 -4.92 -9.03 9.43
CA LEU A 90 -5.30 -8.17 8.31
C LEU A 90 -4.32 -8.37 7.14
N TYR A 91 -4.89 -8.45 5.94
CA TYR A 91 -4.17 -8.64 4.70
C TYR A 91 -4.35 -7.43 3.79
N GLY A 92 -3.27 -6.90 3.23
CA GLY A 92 -3.34 -5.65 2.49
C GLY A 92 -1.99 -5.03 2.15
N CYS A 93 -2.06 -3.77 1.76
CA CYS A 93 -0.90 -2.93 1.57
C CYS A 93 -1.16 -1.50 2.07
N PHE A 94 -0.12 -0.85 2.53
CA PHE A 94 -0.15 0.50 3.04
C PHE A 94 1.01 1.31 2.47
N TYR A 95 0.79 2.57 2.12
CA TYR A 95 1.81 3.53 1.73
C TYR A 95 1.51 4.87 2.39
N HIS A 96 2.54 5.60 2.77
CA HIS A 96 2.42 7.03 3.04
C HIS A 96 3.75 7.75 2.85
N ASP A 97 3.67 9.05 2.62
CA ASP A 97 4.78 9.99 2.74
C ASP A 97 4.31 11.29 3.43
N MET A 98 4.91 12.45 3.14
CA MET A 98 4.46 13.74 3.72
C MET A 98 3.24 14.34 3.01
N GLN A 99 2.84 13.78 1.88
CA GLN A 99 1.82 14.33 0.98
C GLN A 99 0.68 13.36 0.70
N THR A 100 0.94 12.06 0.64
CA THR A 100 0.00 11.05 0.17
C THR A 100 -0.09 9.92 1.18
N TYR A 101 -1.30 9.41 1.37
CA TYR A 101 -1.61 8.21 2.14
C TYR A 101 -2.39 7.25 1.24
N VAL A 102 -2.09 5.95 1.31
CA VAL A 102 -2.85 4.89 0.65
C VAL A 102 -3.00 3.67 1.55
N LEU A 103 -4.23 3.20 1.71
CA LEU A 103 -4.57 1.96 2.41
C LEU A 103 -5.32 1.01 1.48
N VAL A 104 -4.81 -0.21 1.40
CA VAL A 104 -5.43 -1.35 0.71
C VAL A 104 -5.69 -2.41 1.76
N LEU A 105 -6.95 -2.83 1.88
CA LEU A 105 -7.37 -3.82 2.87
C LEU A 105 -8.28 -4.87 2.24
N ARG A 106 -8.01 -6.14 2.54
CA ARG A 106 -8.96 -7.22 2.31
C ARG A 106 -9.92 -7.32 3.50
N LEU A 107 -11.22 -7.24 3.22
CA LEU A 107 -12.25 -7.12 4.24
C LEU A 107 -12.64 -8.47 4.87
N TYR A 108 -12.55 -9.58 4.14
CA TYR A 108 -12.88 -10.95 4.60
C TYR A 108 -12.11 -12.02 3.82
#